data_AF-A0A2E9WZC5-F1
#
_entry.id   AF-A0A2E9WZC5-F1
#
_cell.length_a   1.000
_cell.length_b   1.000
_cell.length_c   1.000
_cell.angle_alpha   90.00
_cell.angle_beta   90.00
_cell.angle_gamma   90.00
#
_symmetry.space_group_name_H-M   'P 1'
#
loop_
_entity.id
_entity.type
_entity.pdbx_description
1 polymer ?
#
loop_
_entity_poly.entity_id
_entity_poly.type
_entity_poly.pdbx_seq_one_letter_code
_entity_poly.pdbx_strand_id
1 'polypeptide(L)'
;MTRVDQFESVFRSAARTVFEPKSIEIESVLVVCDRDESAAEEFAARSRSFLDVLDKRENLRWTTVQGGEFRTVPDLLDRVETAHPGLICTHRHLHSESWRWPYTLGEYVDVLTQATTTPVLVIPHPERPEFQQLAGRRPRAVMAMTNHLTGDHRLVNYAAHFTEPEGRLLLGHVEDDADFERYMEAISKISTINTDMARAEIHARLLKDPKDYINSCREGLARSAPGLTVEAMVTSGHHIRTYRRLIEEHEVDLLVMNTKDEDQLAMHGLAYSLAIELRAIPLLML
;
A
#
# COMPACT_ATOMS: atom_id res chain seq x y z
N MET A 1 -24.66 -10.15 34.52
CA MET A 1 -23.25 -9.81 34.22
C MET A 1 -22.51 -9.72 35.54
N THR A 2 -21.54 -10.59 35.76
CA THR A 2 -20.74 -10.61 37.00
C THR A 2 -19.58 -9.61 36.88
N ARG A 3 -19.01 -9.17 38.02
CA ARG A 3 -17.86 -8.23 38.03
C ARG A 3 -16.66 -8.74 37.22
N VAL A 4 -16.49 -10.06 37.11
CA VAL A 4 -15.40 -10.69 36.36
C VAL A 4 -15.51 -10.39 34.87
N ASP A 5 -16.72 -10.44 34.28
CA ASP A 5 -16.97 -10.07 32.88
C ASP A 5 -16.61 -8.61 32.60
N GLN A 6 -16.85 -7.71 33.56
CA GLN A 6 -16.47 -6.29 33.44
C GLN A 6 -14.96 -6.10 33.52
N PHE A 7 -14.24 -6.84 34.38
CA PHE A 7 -12.78 -6.75 34.45
C PHE A 7 -12.10 -7.32 33.20
N GLU A 8 -12.56 -8.46 32.66
CA GLU A 8 -12.03 -9.00 31.41
C GLU A 8 -12.37 -8.11 30.20
N SER A 9 -13.57 -7.53 30.15
CA SER A 9 -13.96 -6.56 29.11
C SER A 9 -13.13 -5.28 29.19
N VAL A 10 -12.83 -4.77 30.39
CA VAL A 10 -11.92 -3.64 30.60
C VAL A 10 -10.48 -4.00 30.21
N PHE A 11 -10.00 -5.21 30.52
CA PHE A 11 -8.65 -5.64 30.17
C PHE A 11 -8.48 -5.84 28.66
N ARG A 12 -9.47 -6.47 27.99
CA ARG A 12 -9.48 -6.63 26.53
C ARG A 12 -9.67 -5.31 25.79
N SER A 13 -10.39 -4.34 26.37
CA SER A 13 -10.49 -2.99 25.81
C SER A 13 -9.25 -2.12 26.08
N ALA A 14 -8.37 -2.52 27.00
CA ALA A 14 -7.14 -1.81 27.36
C ALA A 14 -5.89 -2.31 26.60
N ALA A 15 -5.87 -3.55 26.11
CA ALA A 15 -4.79 -4.05 25.27
C ALA A 15 -4.87 -3.42 23.87
N ARG A 16 -4.16 -2.30 23.71
CA ARG A 16 -4.01 -1.61 22.42
C ARG A 16 -2.77 -2.14 21.71
N THR A 17 -2.91 -2.49 20.45
CA THR A 17 -1.75 -2.75 19.59
C THR A 17 -0.98 -1.44 19.44
N VAL A 18 0.30 -1.45 19.80
CA VAL A 18 1.18 -0.26 19.73
C VAL A 18 2.10 -0.43 18.54
N PHE A 19 2.24 0.62 17.74
CA PHE A 19 3.15 0.63 16.62
C PHE A 19 4.63 0.51 17.05
N GLU A 20 5.35 -0.39 16.37
CA GLU A 20 6.79 -0.56 16.52
C GLU A 20 7.54 0.01 15.30
N PRO A 21 8.23 1.15 15.43
CA PRO A 21 9.04 1.68 14.34
C PRO A 21 10.22 0.75 14.06
N LYS A 22 10.41 0.42 12.78
CA LYS A 22 11.53 -0.39 12.28
C LYS A 22 12.18 0.34 11.12
N SER A 23 13.52 0.28 11.07
CA SER A 23 14.24 0.75 9.89
C SER A 23 13.92 -0.15 8.70
N ILE A 24 13.73 0.46 7.54
CA ILE A 24 13.68 -0.21 6.26
C ILE A 24 15.03 0.04 5.59
N GLU A 25 15.58 -0.97 4.95
CA GLU A 25 16.86 -0.91 4.23
C GLU A 25 16.62 -1.43 2.81
N ILE A 26 16.86 -0.58 1.80
CA ILE A 26 16.70 -0.90 0.38
C ILE A 26 18.07 -0.79 -0.27
N GLU A 27 18.99 -1.72 -0.02
CA GLU A 27 20.37 -1.60 -0.53
C GLU A 27 20.51 -1.54 -2.06
N SER A 28 19.49 -2.03 -2.79
CA SER A 28 19.52 -2.07 -4.25
C SER A 28 18.13 -2.03 -4.87
N VAL A 29 18.05 -1.42 -6.05
CA VAL A 29 16.84 -1.32 -6.86
C VAL A 29 17.08 -1.95 -8.23
N LEU A 30 16.22 -2.90 -8.59
CA LEU A 30 16.15 -3.47 -9.93
C LEU A 30 15.05 -2.77 -10.72
N VAL A 31 15.44 -1.99 -11.72
CA VAL A 31 14.51 -1.34 -12.65
C VAL A 31 14.24 -2.29 -13.81
N VAL A 32 12.98 -2.62 -14.05
CA VAL A 32 12.55 -3.53 -15.13
C VAL A 32 11.66 -2.78 -16.11
N CYS A 33 12.10 -2.70 -17.37
CA CYS A 33 11.37 -2.09 -18.47
C CYS A 33 11.44 -3.00 -19.70
N ASP A 34 10.34 -3.11 -20.44
CA ASP A 34 10.18 -3.97 -21.61
C ASP A 34 10.58 -3.29 -22.95
N ARG A 35 11.21 -2.12 -22.87
CA ARG A 35 11.57 -1.28 -24.03
C ARG A 35 13.05 -1.42 -24.40
N ASP A 36 13.43 -0.74 -25.48
CA ASP A 36 14.83 -0.62 -25.89
C ASP A 36 15.69 0.11 -24.83
N GLU A 37 17.00 0.06 -25.03
CA GLU A 37 18.01 0.60 -24.10
C GLU A 37 17.74 2.07 -23.73
N SER A 38 17.51 2.92 -24.74
CA SER A 38 17.29 4.35 -24.54
C SER A 38 16.03 4.62 -23.72
N ALA A 39 14.93 3.93 -24.02
CA ALA A 39 13.67 4.11 -23.30
C ALA A 39 13.73 3.50 -21.89
N ALA A 40 14.44 2.38 -21.71
CA ALA A 40 14.67 1.77 -20.40
C ALA A 40 15.55 2.67 -19.50
N GLU A 41 16.57 3.32 -20.05
CA GLU A 41 17.38 4.32 -19.35
C GLU A 41 16.56 5.55 -18.94
N GLU A 42 15.69 6.05 -19.83
CA GLU A 42 14.79 7.15 -19.49
C GLU A 42 13.83 6.77 -18.35
N PHE A 43 13.26 5.56 -18.43
CA PHE A 43 12.42 5.01 -17.37
C PHE A 43 13.17 4.88 -16.04
N ALA A 44 14.41 4.38 -16.07
CA ALA A 44 15.26 4.27 -14.89
C ALA A 44 15.60 5.65 -14.30
N ALA A 45 15.99 6.62 -15.12
CA ALA A 45 16.28 7.98 -14.67
C ALA A 45 15.07 8.64 -14.00
N ARG A 46 13.87 8.43 -14.56
CA ARG A 46 12.62 8.95 -14.00
C ARG A 46 12.24 8.26 -12.69
N SER A 47 12.43 6.95 -12.61
CA SER A 47 12.21 6.15 -11.40
C SER A 47 13.15 6.57 -10.27
N ARG A 48 14.44 6.77 -10.58
CA ARG A 48 15.46 7.32 -9.67
C ARG A 48 15.06 8.69 -9.16
N SER A 49 14.65 9.58 -10.06
CA SER A 49 14.16 10.90 -9.69
C SER A 49 13.00 10.77 -8.69
N PHE A 50 11.95 10.00 -9.00
CA PHE A 50 10.83 9.81 -8.08
C PHE A 50 11.27 9.28 -6.70
N LEU A 51 12.24 8.36 -6.68
CA LEU A 51 12.78 7.71 -5.47
C LEU A 51 13.99 8.41 -4.84
N ASP A 52 14.28 9.65 -5.22
CA ASP A 52 15.38 10.45 -4.66
C ASP A 52 15.30 10.62 -3.13
N VAL A 53 14.12 10.41 -2.52
CA VAL A 53 13.95 10.29 -1.07
C VAL A 53 14.78 9.16 -0.45
N LEU A 54 14.96 8.05 -1.18
CA LEU A 54 15.73 6.89 -0.76
C LEU A 54 17.22 7.09 -1.03
N ASP A 55 17.60 7.61 -2.20
CA ASP A 55 19.01 7.90 -2.56
C ASP A 55 19.67 8.90 -1.57
N LYS A 56 18.88 9.81 -0.98
CA LYS A 56 19.38 10.72 0.07
C LYS A 56 19.68 10.04 1.40
N ARG A 57 19.08 8.88 1.65
CA ARG A 57 19.19 8.12 2.92
C ARG A 57 20.16 6.96 2.79
N GLU A 58 20.24 6.37 1.61
CA GLU A 58 20.94 5.13 1.33
C GLU A 58 21.78 5.27 0.06
N ASN A 59 22.91 4.59 0.01
CA ASN A 59 23.71 4.51 -1.21
C ASN A 59 23.16 3.41 -2.13
N LEU A 60 22.02 3.69 -2.79
CA LEU A 60 21.30 2.71 -3.58
C LEU A 60 22.12 2.25 -4.79
N ARG A 61 22.23 0.93 -4.95
CA ARG A 61 22.75 0.33 -6.18
C ARG A 61 21.62 0.09 -7.17
N TRP A 62 21.70 0.74 -8.31
CA TRP A 62 20.69 0.67 -9.35
C TRP A 62 21.13 -0.25 -10.49
N THR A 63 20.30 -1.23 -10.83
CA THR A 63 20.48 -2.11 -11.99
C THR A 63 19.27 -1.99 -12.90
N THR A 64 19.47 -1.84 -14.20
CA THR A 64 18.37 -1.78 -15.18
C THR A 64 18.36 -3.07 -16.01
N VAL A 65 17.16 -3.64 -16.18
CA VAL A 65 16.87 -4.75 -17.10
C VAL A 65 15.97 -4.20 -18.20
N GLN A 66 16.44 -4.27 -19.44
CA GLN A 66 15.73 -3.78 -20.64
C GLN A 66 14.95 -4.91 -21.33
N GLY A 67 14.06 -4.57 -22.28
CA GLY A 67 13.13 -5.53 -22.88
C GLY A 67 13.77 -6.62 -23.73
N GLY A 68 15.01 -6.39 -24.21
CA GLY A 68 15.78 -7.42 -24.92
C GLY A 68 16.30 -8.54 -24.01
N GLU A 69 16.29 -8.32 -22.69
CA GLU A 69 16.96 -9.17 -21.71
C GLU A 69 16.08 -10.27 -21.11
N PHE A 70 14.76 -10.17 -21.24
CA PHE A 70 13.78 -11.16 -20.78
C PHE A 70 12.62 -11.21 -21.78
N ARG A 71 12.02 -12.39 -21.98
CA ARG A 71 10.89 -12.57 -22.92
C ARG A 71 9.73 -13.34 -22.33
N THR A 72 9.95 -13.96 -21.17
CA THR A 72 8.96 -14.73 -20.44
C THR A 72 9.00 -14.36 -18.96
N VAL A 73 7.92 -14.66 -18.24
CA VAL A 73 7.85 -14.47 -16.79
C VAL A 73 8.95 -15.24 -16.05
N PRO A 74 9.24 -16.53 -16.35
CA PRO A 74 10.39 -17.22 -15.76
C PRO A 74 11.72 -16.50 -15.95
N ASP A 75 12.02 -15.99 -17.16
CA ASP A 75 13.27 -15.26 -17.40
C ASP A 75 13.40 -14.02 -16.49
N LEU A 76 12.28 -13.33 -16.24
CA LEU A 76 12.26 -12.19 -15.35
C LEU A 76 12.47 -12.60 -13.89
N LEU A 77 11.82 -13.67 -13.45
CA LEU A 77 11.99 -14.19 -12.08
C LEU A 77 13.42 -14.64 -11.83
N ASP A 78 14.05 -15.35 -12.77
CA ASP A 78 15.46 -15.76 -12.67
C ASP A 78 16.40 -14.56 -12.49
N ARG A 79 16.09 -13.43 -13.15
CA ARG A 79 16.85 -12.19 -13.01
C ARG A 79 16.64 -11.52 -11.65
N VAL A 80 15.40 -11.50 -11.16
CA VAL A 80 15.09 -11.02 -9.81
C VAL A 80 15.81 -11.86 -8.76
N GLU A 81 15.73 -13.18 -8.87
CA GLU A 81 16.45 -14.11 -8.00
C GLU A 81 17.96 -13.94 -8.11
N THR A 82 18.52 -13.73 -9.30
CA THR A 82 19.97 -13.51 -9.43
C THR A 82 20.40 -12.18 -8.77
N ALA A 83 19.63 -11.11 -9.00
CA ALA A 83 19.96 -9.78 -8.53
C ALA A 83 19.72 -9.57 -7.02
N HIS A 84 18.80 -10.32 -6.41
CA HIS A 84 18.33 -10.15 -5.02
C HIS A 84 18.08 -8.68 -4.64
N PRO A 85 17.23 -7.95 -5.38
CA PRO A 85 17.02 -6.54 -5.10
C PRO A 85 16.23 -6.32 -3.81
N GLY A 86 16.48 -5.18 -3.15
CA GLY A 86 15.66 -4.70 -2.03
C GLY A 86 14.34 -4.07 -2.51
N LEU A 87 14.28 -3.64 -3.76
CA LEU A 87 13.09 -3.08 -4.40
C LEU A 87 13.11 -3.38 -5.91
N ILE A 88 11.97 -3.78 -6.46
CA ILE A 88 11.75 -3.87 -7.90
C ILE A 88 10.98 -2.63 -8.34
N CYS A 89 11.46 -1.93 -9.36
CA CYS A 89 10.74 -0.80 -9.95
C CYS A 89 10.37 -1.15 -11.39
N THR A 90 9.08 -1.18 -11.69
CA THR A 90 8.59 -1.49 -13.03
C THR A 90 7.38 -0.64 -13.37
N HIS A 91 6.84 -0.79 -14.57
CA HIS A 91 5.62 -0.12 -14.97
C HIS A 91 4.48 -1.11 -15.15
N ARG A 92 3.26 -0.56 -15.08
CA ARG A 92 2.04 -1.29 -15.42
C ARG A 92 2.17 -1.93 -16.81
N HIS A 93 1.58 -3.10 -17.00
CA HIS A 93 1.46 -3.79 -18.27
C HIS A 93 2.78 -4.08 -18.98
N LEU A 94 3.82 -4.44 -18.21
CA LEU A 94 5.08 -4.91 -18.75
C LEU A 94 4.84 -6.04 -19.78
N HIS A 95 5.41 -5.89 -20.97
CA HIS A 95 5.23 -6.70 -22.18
C HIS A 95 3.78 -6.84 -22.69
N SER A 96 2.90 -5.89 -22.38
CA SER A 96 1.49 -6.01 -22.73
C SER A 96 0.88 -4.74 -23.31
N GLU A 97 0.25 -4.85 -24.49
CA GLU A 97 -0.59 -3.80 -25.09
C GLU A 97 -1.90 -3.56 -24.33
N SER A 98 -2.20 -4.38 -23.31
CA SER A 98 -3.39 -4.24 -22.48
C SER A 98 -3.40 -2.97 -21.65
N TRP A 99 -2.31 -2.19 -21.64
CA TRP A 99 -2.25 -0.87 -21.00
C TRP A 99 -3.34 0.08 -21.49
N ARG A 100 -3.96 -0.16 -22.65
CA ARG A 100 -5.09 0.62 -23.17
C ARG A 100 -6.40 0.33 -22.42
N TRP A 101 -6.50 -0.81 -21.75
CA TRP A 101 -7.70 -1.32 -21.09
C TRP A 101 -7.54 -1.31 -19.55
N PRO A 102 -8.61 -1.07 -18.77
CA PRO A 102 -8.55 -0.97 -17.32
C PRO A 102 -8.96 -2.30 -16.62
N TYR A 103 -8.40 -3.45 -17.01
CA TYR A 103 -8.87 -4.75 -16.50
C TYR A 103 -7.80 -5.63 -15.84
N THR A 104 -6.53 -5.21 -15.86
CA THR A 104 -5.41 -5.99 -15.34
C THR A 104 -4.24 -5.05 -15.02
N LEU A 105 -3.25 -5.54 -14.26
CA LEU A 105 -1.93 -4.90 -14.17
C LEU A 105 -0.94 -5.42 -15.21
N GLY A 106 -1.28 -6.52 -15.89
CA GLY A 106 -0.41 -7.25 -16.80
C GLY A 106 0.24 -8.46 -16.13
N GLU A 107 0.34 -9.55 -16.88
CA GLU A 107 0.81 -10.87 -16.41
C GLU A 107 2.13 -10.80 -15.62
N TYR A 108 3.11 -10.06 -16.12
CA TYR A 108 4.42 -9.94 -15.47
C TYR A 108 4.32 -9.26 -14.11
N VAL A 109 3.55 -8.18 -14.00
CA VAL A 109 3.37 -7.44 -12.74
C VAL A 109 2.57 -8.28 -11.75
N ASP A 110 1.52 -8.93 -12.23
CA ASP A 110 0.72 -9.87 -11.42
C ASP A 110 1.61 -10.96 -10.84
N VAL A 111 2.42 -11.62 -11.66
CA VAL A 111 3.31 -12.68 -11.17
C VAL A 111 4.41 -12.13 -10.26
N LEU A 112 5.06 -11.01 -10.57
CA LEU A 112 6.06 -10.41 -9.68
C LEU A 112 5.51 -10.20 -8.28
N THR A 113 4.34 -9.56 -8.17
CA THR A 113 3.71 -9.25 -6.87
C THR A 113 3.26 -10.49 -6.10
N GLN A 114 3.15 -11.65 -6.76
CA GLN A 114 2.76 -12.92 -6.16
C GLN A 114 3.93 -13.88 -5.90
N ALA A 115 4.95 -13.88 -6.75
CA ALA A 115 6.04 -14.85 -6.70
C ALA A 115 7.21 -14.37 -5.85
N THR A 116 7.45 -13.06 -5.74
CA THR A 116 8.52 -12.51 -4.90
C THR A 116 8.03 -11.99 -3.55
N THR A 117 8.93 -11.92 -2.58
CA THR A 117 8.76 -11.18 -1.31
C THR A 117 9.36 -9.78 -1.39
N THR A 118 10.10 -9.47 -2.46
CA THR A 118 10.64 -8.13 -2.72
C THR A 118 9.50 -7.17 -3.03
N PRO A 119 9.43 -6.00 -2.37
CA PRO A 119 8.49 -4.94 -2.72
C PRO A 119 8.58 -4.55 -4.20
N VAL A 120 7.42 -4.32 -4.82
CA VAL A 120 7.32 -3.92 -6.23
C VAL A 120 6.71 -2.53 -6.32
N LEU A 121 7.49 -1.54 -6.77
CA LEU A 121 7.00 -0.24 -7.18
C LEU A 121 6.51 -0.32 -8.63
N VAL A 122 5.22 -0.12 -8.82
CA VAL A 122 4.54 -0.13 -10.11
C VAL A 122 4.19 1.31 -10.50
N ILE A 123 4.90 1.81 -11.50
CA ILE A 123 4.74 3.15 -12.06
C ILE A 123 3.70 3.14 -13.20
N PRO A 124 2.94 4.22 -13.44
CA PRO A 124 2.14 4.40 -14.65
C PRO A 124 2.88 4.00 -15.94
N HIS A 125 2.17 3.39 -16.89
CA HIS A 125 2.75 2.93 -18.14
C HIS A 125 3.43 4.09 -18.91
N PRO A 126 4.60 3.91 -19.55
CA PRO A 126 5.35 5.04 -20.12
C PRO A 126 4.63 5.82 -21.25
N GLU A 127 3.71 5.19 -21.99
CA GLU A 127 2.84 5.88 -22.98
C GLU A 127 1.73 6.74 -22.37
N ARG A 128 1.60 6.76 -21.04
CA ARG A 128 0.56 7.52 -20.36
C ARG A 128 1.04 8.92 -19.98
N PRO A 129 0.21 9.97 -20.14
CA PRO A 129 0.54 11.31 -19.68
C PRO A 129 0.98 11.36 -18.21
N GLU A 130 0.41 10.51 -17.37
CA GLU A 130 0.69 10.40 -15.94
C GLU A 130 2.17 10.01 -15.68
N PHE A 131 2.79 9.19 -16.54
CA PHE A 131 4.22 8.91 -16.45
C PHE A 131 5.06 10.17 -16.72
N GLN A 132 4.65 11.00 -17.67
CA GLN A 132 5.34 12.26 -17.95
C GLN A 132 5.23 13.23 -16.78
N GLN A 133 4.08 13.25 -16.10
CA GLN A 133 3.82 14.06 -14.91
C GLN A 133 4.65 13.65 -13.68
N LEU A 134 5.29 12.46 -13.68
CA LEU A 134 6.20 12.07 -12.60
C LEU A 134 7.53 12.81 -12.64
N ALA A 135 7.89 13.45 -13.75
CA ALA A 135 9.12 14.23 -13.81
C ALA A 135 9.14 15.32 -12.72
N GLY A 136 10.13 15.26 -11.84
CA GLY A 136 10.27 16.20 -10.73
C GLY A 136 9.28 16.00 -9.57
N ARG A 137 8.35 15.03 -9.66
CA ARG A 137 7.52 14.65 -8.51
C ARG A 137 8.33 13.78 -7.55
N ARG A 138 7.95 13.87 -6.28
CA ARG A 138 8.47 13.07 -5.17
C ARG A 138 7.27 12.60 -4.35
N PRO A 139 7.37 11.47 -3.63
CA PRO A 139 6.32 10.97 -2.75
C PRO A 139 6.16 11.86 -1.52
N ARG A 140 5.48 13.01 -1.65
CA ARG A 140 5.23 13.96 -0.55
C ARG A 140 3.97 13.61 0.20
N ALA A 141 2.92 13.18 -0.48
CA ALA A 141 1.71 12.63 0.12
C ALA A 141 1.67 11.12 -0.15
N VAL A 142 2.02 10.31 0.85
CA VAL A 142 2.00 8.86 0.74
C VAL A 142 0.81 8.32 1.52
N MET A 143 0.00 7.49 0.88
CA MET A 143 -1.10 6.80 1.56
C MET A 143 -0.75 5.33 1.78
N ALA A 144 -0.89 4.86 3.01
CA ALA A 144 -0.88 3.44 3.34
C ALA A 144 -2.32 2.95 3.43
N MET A 145 -2.62 1.84 2.77
CA MET A 145 -3.95 1.25 2.76
C MET A 145 -3.92 -0.25 3.05
N THR A 146 -4.92 -0.71 3.78
CA THR A 146 -5.16 -2.13 4.02
C THR A 146 -6.59 -2.30 4.53
N ASN A 147 -7.12 -3.52 4.50
CA ASN A 147 -8.39 -3.83 5.16
C ASN A 147 -8.24 -3.89 6.68
N HIS A 148 -7.02 -4.09 7.17
CA HIS A 148 -6.74 -4.19 8.59
C HIS A 148 -5.44 -3.45 8.94
N LEU A 149 -5.56 -2.16 9.25
CA LEU A 149 -4.39 -1.33 9.55
C LEU A 149 -3.78 -1.65 10.91
N THR A 150 -4.61 -1.99 11.89
CA THR A 150 -4.16 -2.23 13.26
C THR A 150 -3.12 -3.35 13.31
N GLY A 151 -1.93 -3.04 13.81
CA GLY A 151 -0.82 -4.01 13.91
C GLY A 151 0.00 -4.20 12.63
N ASP A 152 -0.38 -3.57 11.51
CA ASP A 152 0.41 -3.63 10.29
C ASP A 152 1.61 -2.66 10.36
N HIS A 153 2.62 -3.08 11.12
CA HIS A 153 3.84 -2.29 11.29
C HIS A 153 4.64 -2.22 9.99
N ARG A 154 4.62 -3.29 9.18
CA ARG A 154 5.40 -3.36 7.94
C ARG A 154 4.91 -2.30 6.96
N LEU A 155 3.61 -2.24 6.69
CA LEU A 155 3.01 -1.27 5.80
C LEU A 155 3.31 0.17 6.21
N VAL A 156 3.14 0.49 7.51
CA VAL A 156 3.39 1.83 8.04
C VAL A 156 4.86 2.21 7.94
N ASN A 157 5.79 1.30 8.27
CA ASN A 157 7.23 1.56 8.16
C ASN A 157 7.67 1.79 6.71
N TYR A 158 7.18 0.99 5.75
CA TYR A 158 7.45 1.21 4.33
C TYR A 158 6.86 2.55 3.84
N ALA A 159 5.61 2.86 4.18
CA ALA A 159 4.99 4.11 3.76
C ALA A 159 5.73 5.34 4.34
N ALA A 160 6.11 5.30 5.62
CA ALA A 160 6.94 6.34 6.22
C ALA A 160 8.32 6.45 5.54
N HIS A 161 8.96 5.32 5.24
CA HIS A 161 10.27 5.29 4.60
C HIS A 161 10.25 5.89 3.19
N PHE A 162 9.18 5.67 2.42
CA PHE A 162 9.03 6.27 1.10
C PHE A 162 8.50 7.71 1.13
N THR A 163 8.08 8.24 2.29
CA THR A 163 7.60 9.63 2.36
C THR A 163 8.78 10.61 2.40
N GLU A 164 8.74 11.65 1.57
CA GLU A 164 9.72 12.74 1.58
C GLU A 164 9.77 13.42 2.96
N PRO A 165 10.96 13.90 3.43
CA PRO A 165 11.02 14.73 4.63
C PRO A 165 10.02 15.89 4.55
N GLU A 166 9.37 16.21 5.67
CA GLU A 166 8.30 17.23 5.74
C GLU A 166 7.04 16.88 4.91
N GLY A 167 6.94 15.64 4.42
CA GLY A 167 5.76 15.11 3.75
C GLY A 167 4.64 14.68 4.71
N ARG A 168 3.59 14.15 4.11
CA ARG A 168 2.38 13.64 4.76
C ARG A 168 2.27 12.14 4.55
N LEU A 169 2.19 11.39 5.64
CA LEU A 169 1.80 9.98 5.66
C LEU A 169 0.33 9.88 6.05
N LEU A 170 -0.50 9.51 5.08
CA LEU A 170 -1.92 9.26 5.28
C LEU A 170 -2.14 7.79 5.59
N LEU A 171 -2.62 7.50 6.79
CA LEU A 171 -2.94 6.13 7.20
C LEU A 171 -4.45 5.90 7.00
N GLY A 172 -4.78 5.15 5.95
CA GLY A 172 -6.14 4.88 5.51
C GLY A 172 -6.71 3.61 6.12
N HIS A 173 -7.93 3.74 6.64
CA HIS A 173 -8.77 2.61 7.03
C HIS A 173 -10.21 2.92 6.65
N VAL A 174 -10.75 2.12 5.72
CA VAL A 174 -12.16 2.21 5.33
C VAL A 174 -12.84 0.93 5.80
N GLU A 175 -13.93 1.08 6.56
CA GLU A 175 -14.84 -0.02 6.88
C GLU A 175 -15.89 -0.15 5.76
N ASP A 176 -16.07 -1.35 5.21
CA ASP A 176 -17.00 -1.57 4.10
C ASP A 176 -18.45 -1.59 4.60
N ASP A 177 -19.28 -0.73 4.01
CA ASP A 177 -20.69 -0.66 4.37
C ASP A 177 -21.42 -1.97 4.07
N ALA A 178 -21.09 -2.69 2.99
CA ALA A 178 -21.79 -3.92 2.64
C ALA A 178 -21.47 -5.07 3.61
N ASP A 179 -20.21 -5.20 4.02
CA ASP A 179 -19.81 -6.17 5.05
C ASP A 179 -20.44 -5.82 6.41
N PHE A 180 -20.43 -4.53 6.77
CA PHE A 180 -21.07 -4.07 8.01
C PHE A 180 -22.58 -4.37 8.02
N GLU A 181 -23.30 -4.03 6.95
CA GLU A 181 -24.74 -4.31 6.84
C GLU A 181 -25.03 -5.82 6.89
N ARG A 182 -24.18 -6.66 6.28
CA ARG A 182 -24.32 -8.12 6.35
C ARG A 182 -24.20 -8.64 7.79
N TYR A 183 -23.25 -8.12 8.58
CA TYR A 183 -23.16 -8.49 9.99
C TYR A 183 -24.38 -8.02 10.78
N MET A 184 -24.89 -6.83 10.47
CA MET A 184 -26.07 -6.27 11.14
C MET A 184 -27.34 -7.02 10.81
N GLU A 185 -27.49 -7.52 9.59
CA GLU A 185 -28.59 -8.40 9.23
C GLU A 185 -28.56 -9.70 10.05
N ALA A 186 -27.39 -10.32 10.22
CA ALA A 186 -27.26 -11.52 11.04
C ALA A 186 -27.58 -11.25 12.53
N ILE A 187 -27.04 -10.16 13.10
CA ILE A 187 -27.28 -9.77 14.49
C ILE A 187 -28.76 -9.44 14.73
N SER A 188 -29.45 -8.83 13.75
CA SER A 188 -30.88 -8.51 13.86
C SER A 188 -31.79 -9.73 14.06
N LYS A 189 -31.33 -10.92 13.66
CA LYS A 189 -32.06 -12.18 13.82
C LYS A 189 -31.91 -12.76 15.23
N ILE A 190 -31.06 -12.19 16.07
CA ILE A 190 -30.84 -12.63 17.45
C ILE A 190 -31.75 -11.81 18.37
N SER A 191 -32.87 -12.41 18.78
CA SER A 191 -33.95 -11.74 19.52
C SER A 191 -33.55 -11.14 20.87
N THR A 192 -32.43 -11.58 21.44
CA THR A 192 -31.91 -11.07 22.72
C THR A 192 -31.01 -9.85 22.59
N ILE A 193 -30.64 -9.46 21.35
CA ILE A 193 -29.75 -8.32 21.09
C ILE A 193 -30.57 -7.11 20.67
N ASN A 194 -30.34 -5.97 21.35
CA ASN A 194 -30.81 -4.68 20.85
C ASN A 194 -29.96 -4.29 19.64
N THR A 195 -30.54 -4.43 18.44
CA THR A 195 -29.82 -4.26 17.17
C THR A 195 -29.37 -2.81 16.95
N ASP A 196 -30.18 -1.83 17.34
CA ASP A 196 -29.82 -0.41 17.19
C ASP A 196 -28.63 -0.04 18.07
N MET A 197 -28.62 -0.53 19.31
CA MET A 197 -27.49 -0.35 20.23
C MET A 197 -26.24 -1.07 19.72
N ALA A 198 -26.38 -2.33 19.30
CA ALA A 198 -25.27 -3.11 18.76
C ALA A 198 -24.65 -2.43 17.52
N ARG A 199 -25.47 -1.89 16.62
CA ARG A 199 -25.03 -1.13 15.45
C ARG A 199 -24.15 0.05 15.83
N ALA A 200 -24.62 0.90 16.74
CA ALA A 200 -23.87 2.08 17.17
C ALA A 200 -22.54 1.70 17.84
N GLU A 201 -22.55 0.70 18.73
CA GLU A 201 -21.36 0.28 19.48
C GLU A 201 -20.33 -0.43 18.60
N ILE A 202 -20.75 -1.34 17.73
CA ILE A 202 -19.86 -2.05 16.81
C ILE A 202 -19.24 -1.06 15.82
N HIS A 203 -20.04 -0.17 15.23
CA HIS A 203 -19.52 0.85 14.31
C HIS A 203 -18.47 1.74 14.98
N ALA A 204 -18.79 2.27 16.16
CA ALA A 204 -17.86 3.07 16.93
C ALA A 204 -16.57 2.29 17.28
N ARG A 205 -16.69 0.99 17.57
CA ARG A 205 -15.55 0.13 17.89
C ARG A 205 -14.65 -0.13 16.68
N LEU A 206 -15.23 -0.48 15.53
CA LEU A 206 -14.53 -0.71 14.28
C LEU A 206 -13.70 0.51 13.86
N LEU A 207 -14.21 1.72 14.06
CA LEU A 207 -13.44 2.95 13.76
C LEU A 207 -12.48 3.37 14.87
N LYS A 208 -12.65 2.90 16.11
CA LYS A 208 -11.81 3.32 17.25
C LYS A 208 -10.44 2.66 17.22
N ASP A 209 -10.39 1.36 16.96
CA ASP A 209 -9.13 0.60 16.99
C ASP A 209 -8.09 1.09 15.96
N PRO A 210 -8.44 1.32 14.67
CA PRO A 210 -7.51 1.92 13.72
C PRO A 210 -7.12 3.35 14.10
N LYS A 211 -8.02 4.16 14.68
CA LYS A 211 -7.67 5.51 15.18
C LYS A 211 -6.65 5.45 16.32
N ASP A 212 -6.86 4.58 17.30
CA ASP A 212 -5.95 4.38 18.42
C ASP A 212 -4.58 3.88 17.92
N TYR A 213 -4.57 2.96 16.95
CA TYR A 213 -3.34 2.47 16.33
C TYR A 213 -2.61 3.57 15.54
N ILE A 214 -3.30 4.37 14.73
CA ILE A 214 -2.70 5.50 14.00
C ILE A 214 -2.10 6.54 14.97
N ASN A 215 -2.75 6.78 16.11
CA ASN A 215 -2.17 7.63 17.15
C ASN A 215 -0.85 7.06 17.68
N SER A 216 -0.79 5.74 17.91
CA SER A 216 0.48 5.09 18.27
C SER A 216 1.53 5.16 17.16
N CYS A 217 1.13 5.11 15.89
CA CYS A 217 2.03 5.32 14.75
C CYS A 217 2.64 6.71 14.77
N ARG A 218 1.82 7.75 15.02
CA ARG A 218 2.29 9.14 15.14
C ARG A 218 3.32 9.29 16.27
N GLU A 219 3.06 8.69 17.42
CA GLU A 219 4.00 8.72 18.56
C GLU A 219 5.31 7.97 18.27
N GLY A 220 5.23 6.80 17.63
CA GLY A 220 6.40 6.01 17.28
C GLY A 220 7.26 6.66 16.20
N LEU A 221 6.62 7.24 15.17
CA LEU A 221 7.28 7.91 14.05
C LEU A 221 7.83 9.30 14.42
N ALA A 222 7.30 9.97 15.44
CA ALA A 222 7.80 11.27 15.88
C ALA A 222 9.30 11.24 16.25
N ARG A 223 9.81 10.09 16.70
CA ARG A 223 11.24 9.90 17.02
C ARG A 223 12.08 9.48 15.83
N SER A 224 11.59 8.58 14.99
CA SER A 224 12.35 8.04 13.84
C SER A 224 12.26 8.91 12.58
N ALA A 225 11.22 9.73 12.44
CA ALA A 225 10.95 10.61 11.31
C ALA A 225 10.34 11.96 11.78
N PRO A 226 11.11 12.82 12.49
CA PRO A 226 10.59 14.00 13.18
C PRO A 226 9.97 15.11 12.31
N GLY A 227 10.08 15.02 10.97
CA GLY A 227 9.43 15.94 10.03
C GLY A 227 8.15 15.38 9.39
N LEU A 228 7.80 14.12 9.63
CA LEU A 228 6.69 13.46 8.96
C LEU A 228 5.35 13.84 9.61
N THR A 229 4.40 14.33 8.80
CA THR A 229 3.03 14.59 9.27
C THR A 229 2.19 13.32 9.11
N VAL A 230 1.74 12.72 10.20
CA VAL A 230 0.91 11.50 10.18
C VAL A 230 -0.58 11.86 10.33
N GLU A 231 -1.37 11.61 9.30
CA GLU A 231 -2.80 11.91 9.22
C GLU A 231 -3.65 10.63 9.22
N ALA A 232 -4.79 10.67 9.92
CA ALA A 232 -5.70 9.54 10.04
C ALA A 232 -6.86 9.68 9.04
N MET A 233 -7.01 8.73 8.13
CA MET A 233 -8.12 8.67 7.17
C MET A 233 -9.02 7.47 7.51
N VAL A 234 -9.74 7.59 8.63
CA VAL A 234 -10.59 6.51 9.17
C VAL A 234 -12.08 6.83 8.96
N THR A 235 -12.73 6.06 8.09
CA THR A 235 -14.15 6.26 7.71
C THR A 235 -14.84 4.94 7.38
N SER A 236 -16.15 4.98 7.19
CA SER A 236 -16.90 3.91 6.53
C SER A 236 -17.28 4.33 5.11
N GLY A 237 -17.57 3.37 4.25
CA GLY A 237 -18.04 3.60 2.89
C GLY A 237 -17.75 2.43 1.96
N HIS A 238 -18.24 2.48 0.73
CA HIS A 238 -17.82 1.55 -0.32
C HIS A 238 -16.31 1.66 -0.58
N HIS A 239 -15.54 0.63 -0.21
CA HIS A 239 -14.07 0.65 -0.18
C HIS A 239 -13.42 1.35 -1.37
N ILE A 240 -13.66 0.86 -2.60
CA ILE A 240 -13.01 1.38 -3.81
C ILE A 240 -13.33 2.85 -4.05
N ARG A 241 -14.61 3.24 -3.93
CA ARG A 241 -15.05 4.62 -4.17
C ARG A 241 -14.47 5.56 -3.13
N THR A 242 -14.45 5.13 -1.88
CA THR A 242 -13.93 5.94 -0.76
C THR A 242 -12.42 6.15 -0.90
N TYR A 243 -11.64 5.10 -1.15
CA TYR A 243 -10.19 5.24 -1.37
C TYR A 243 -9.87 6.11 -2.58
N ARG A 244 -10.58 5.93 -3.71
CA ARG A 244 -10.42 6.81 -4.88
C ARG A 244 -10.64 8.28 -4.53
N ARG A 245 -11.73 8.59 -3.81
CA ARG A 245 -12.03 9.94 -3.36
C ARG A 245 -10.91 10.49 -2.45
N LEU A 246 -10.47 9.72 -1.47
CA LEU A 246 -9.41 10.14 -0.54
C LEU A 246 -8.08 10.39 -1.27
N ILE A 247 -7.74 9.56 -2.25
CA ILE A 247 -6.54 9.72 -3.08
C ILE A 247 -6.58 11.02 -3.87
N GLU A 248 -7.72 11.34 -4.48
CA GLU A 248 -7.94 12.57 -5.24
C GLU A 248 -7.95 13.80 -4.31
N GLU A 249 -8.70 13.77 -3.20
CA GLU A 249 -8.83 14.88 -2.24
C GLU A 249 -7.51 15.26 -1.58
N HIS A 250 -6.65 14.28 -1.31
CA HIS A 250 -5.36 14.49 -0.64
C HIS A 250 -4.17 14.56 -1.60
N GLU A 251 -4.41 14.50 -2.91
CA GLU A 251 -3.39 14.55 -3.96
C GLU A 251 -2.25 13.53 -3.72
N VAL A 252 -2.62 12.28 -3.44
CA VAL A 252 -1.66 11.22 -3.09
C VAL A 252 -0.68 10.98 -4.24
N ASP A 253 0.62 11.02 -3.94
CA ASP A 253 1.73 10.80 -4.86
C ASP A 253 2.12 9.32 -4.98
N LEU A 254 1.95 8.56 -3.89
CA LEU A 254 2.28 7.14 -3.82
C LEU A 254 1.27 6.43 -2.93
N LEU A 255 0.76 5.30 -3.43
CA LEU A 255 -0.09 4.43 -2.66
C LEU A 255 0.63 3.15 -2.28
N VAL A 256 0.66 2.82 -1.00
CA VAL A 256 1.31 1.63 -0.46
C VAL A 256 0.25 0.64 0.01
N MET A 257 0.37 -0.62 -0.43
CA MET A 257 -0.56 -1.69 -0.09
C MET A 257 0.17 -3.03 0.03
N ASN A 258 -0.33 -3.91 0.91
CA ASN A 258 0.09 -5.30 0.89
C ASN A 258 -0.58 -6.01 -0.28
N THR A 259 0.17 -6.84 -1.00
CA THR A 259 -0.39 -7.71 -2.02
C THR A 259 -0.76 -9.07 -1.46
N LYS A 260 -0.13 -9.52 -0.37
CA LYS A 260 -0.39 -10.83 0.24
C LYS A 260 -0.90 -10.67 1.66
N ASP A 261 -1.76 -11.59 2.07
CA ASP A 261 -2.10 -11.82 3.47
C ASP A 261 -1.44 -13.13 3.93
N GLU A 262 -1.17 -13.31 5.23
CA GLU A 262 -0.40 -14.48 5.74
C GLU A 262 -1.01 -15.83 5.32
N ASP A 263 -2.32 -15.87 5.05
CA ASP A 263 -3.07 -17.06 4.68
C ASP A 263 -3.47 -17.14 3.18
N GLN A 264 -3.05 -16.20 2.32
CA GLN A 264 -3.52 -16.12 0.93
C GLN A 264 -2.39 -16.27 -0.12
N LEU A 265 -2.63 -17.17 -1.08
CA LEU A 265 -1.77 -17.41 -2.26
C LEU A 265 -2.02 -16.41 -3.41
N ALA A 266 -2.96 -15.48 -3.24
CA ALA A 266 -3.39 -14.54 -4.28
C ALA A 266 -3.43 -13.11 -3.75
N MET A 267 -3.36 -12.16 -4.69
CA MET A 267 -3.39 -10.74 -4.37
C MET A 267 -4.68 -10.40 -3.61
N HIS A 268 -4.57 -9.72 -2.46
CA HIS A 268 -5.74 -9.36 -1.66
C HIS A 268 -6.78 -8.64 -2.53
N GLY A 269 -8.04 -9.10 -2.51
CA GLY A 269 -9.06 -8.69 -3.48
C GLY A 269 -9.28 -7.18 -3.58
N LEU A 270 -9.13 -6.45 -2.46
CA LEU A 270 -9.22 -4.98 -2.47
C LEU A 270 -7.98 -4.34 -3.10
N ALA A 271 -6.78 -4.79 -2.73
CA ALA A 271 -5.51 -4.25 -3.24
C ALA A 271 -5.45 -4.38 -4.76
N TYR A 272 -5.80 -5.55 -5.30
CA TYR A 272 -5.83 -5.77 -6.74
C TYR A 272 -6.88 -4.92 -7.45
N SER A 273 -8.10 -4.84 -6.91
CA SER A 273 -9.17 -4.01 -7.49
C SER A 273 -8.77 -2.54 -7.55
N LEU A 274 -8.18 -2.02 -6.48
CA LEU A 274 -7.67 -0.65 -6.44
C LEU A 274 -6.48 -0.47 -7.38
N ALA A 275 -5.59 -1.46 -7.47
CA ALA A 275 -4.46 -1.40 -8.36
C ALA A 275 -4.90 -1.29 -9.83
N ILE A 276 -5.94 -2.01 -10.25
CA ILE A 276 -6.51 -1.90 -11.60
C ILE A 276 -7.13 -0.50 -11.84
N GLU A 277 -7.89 0.00 -10.88
CA GLU A 277 -8.62 1.27 -10.98
C GLU A 277 -7.67 2.49 -10.98
N LEU A 278 -6.63 2.48 -10.15
CA LEU A 278 -5.77 3.62 -9.85
C LEU A 278 -4.57 3.75 -10.80
N ARG A 279 -4.84 3.93 -12.09
CA ARG A 279 -3.80 3.90 -13.13
C ARG A 279 -2.87 5.11 -13.16
N ALA A 280 -3.26 6.19 -12.50
CA ALA A 280 -2.60 7.50 -12.59
C ALA A 280 -1.47 7.70 -11.58
N ILE A 281 -1.45 6.91 -10.50
CA ILE A 281 -0.47 7.05 -9.42
C ILE A 281 0.45 5.84 -9.34
N PRO A 282 1.71 6.03 -8.94
CA PRO A 282 2.60 4.95 -8.51
C PRO A 282 2.00 4.13 -7.36
N LEU A 283 2.23 2.82 -7.38
CA LEU A 283 1.81 1.87 -6.36
C LEU A 283 3.04 1.15 -5.79
N LEU A 284 3.22 1.14 -4.48
CA LEU A 284 4.17 0.25 -3.82
C LEU A 284 3.42 -0.96 -3.26
N MET A 285 3.78 -2.12 -3.78
CA MET A 285 3.15 -3.41 -3.51
C MET A 285 4.08 -4.28 -2.65
N LEU A 286 3.64 -4.61 -1.42
CA LEU A 286 4.44 -5.29 -0.39
C LEU A 286 4.12 -6.78 -0.24
#